data_AF-A0A0E2H309-F1
#
_entry.id   AF-A0A0E2H309-F1
#
_cell.length_a   1.000
_cell.length_b   1.000
_cell.length_c   1.000
_cell.angle_alpha   90.00
_cell.angle_beta   90.00
_cell.angle_gamma   90.00
#
_symmetry.space_group_name_H-M   'P 1'
#
loop_
_entity.id
_entity.type
_entity.pdbx_description
1 polymer ?
#
loop_
_entity_poly.entity_id
_entity_poly.type
_entity_poly.pdbx_seq_one_letter_code
_entity_poly.pdbx_strand_id
1 'polypeptide(L)'
;METGLFDKNGTPINVGDRTRLVLEDGEVREFEVCFKTVQRTTIKTLRGFEPDSVDVSITGIFFCWKGNDLLPCVDENGVSDVEKMEVIKRMSGREAASRLFN
;
A
#
# COMPACT_ATOMS: atom_id res chain seq x y z
N MET A 1 -9.33 5.03 -8.93
CA MET A 1 -9.99 5.36 -7.64
C MET A 1 -8.98 6.09 -6.79
N GLU A 2 -9.35 7.24 -6.23
CA GLU A 2 -8.47 8.01 -5.34
C GLU A 2 -8.30 7.27 -4.01
N THR A 3 -7.06 7.24 -3.51
CA THR A 3 -6.74 6.57 -2.24
C THR A 3 -6.76 7.53 -1.04
N GLY A 4 -6.70 8.84 -1.30
CA GLY A 4 -6.44 9.86 -0.28
C GLY A 4 -4.96 10.00 0.12
N LEU A 5 -4.07 9.20 -0.47
CA LEU A 5 -2.63 9.22 -0.23
C LEU A 5 -1.90 10.10 -1.27
N PHE A 6 -0.78 10.68 -0.86
CA PHE A 6 0.07 11.51 -1.70
C PHE A 6 1.51 11.03 -1.60
N ASP A 7 2.22 11.05 -2.74
CA ASP A 7 3.63 10.71 -2.79
C ASP A 7 4.51 11.86 -2.26
N LYS A 8 5.84 11.65 -2.22
CA LYS A 8 6.82 12.63 -1.71
C LYS A 8 6.79 13.99 -2.43
N ASN A 9 6.23 14.04 -3.65
CA ASN A 9 6.12 15.24 -4.47
C ASN A 9 4.74 15.90 -4.35
N GLY A 10 3.85 15.40 -3.48
CA GLY A 10 2.47 15.83 -3.37
C GLY A 10 1.58 15.32 -4.52
N THR A 11 2.04 14.34 -5.29
CA THR A 11 1.23 13.74 -6.37
C THR A 11 0.22 12.75 -5.76
N PRO A 12 -1.09 12.87 -6.09
CA PRO A 12 -2.07 11.91 -5.63
C PRO A 12 -1.75 10.48 -6.10
N ILE A 13 -1.83 9.52 -5.19
CA ILE A 13 -1.70 8.09 -5.48
C ILE A 13 -3.10 7.52 -5.71
N ASN A 14 -3.30 6.86 -6.85
CA ASN A 14 -4.56 6.19 -7.19
C ASN A 14 -4.40 4.68 -7.20
N VAL A 15 -5.51 3.98 -7.00
CA VAL A 15 -5.57 2.54 -7.28
C VAL A 15 -5.24 2.30 -8.75
N GLY A 16 -4.31 1.37 -8.96
CA GLY A 16 -3.75 1.03 -10.26
C GLY A 16 -2.41 1.68 -10.56
N ASP A 17 -2.03 2.73 -9.83
CA ASP A 17 -0.74 3.37 -10.01
C ASP A 17 0.40 2.43 -9.61
N ARG A 18 1.59 2.69 -10.15
CA ARG A 18 2.83 2.07 -9.71
C ARG A 18 3.66 3.09 -8.96
N THR A 19 3.99 2.78 -7.72
CA THR A 19 4.85 3.62 -6.87
C THR A 19 6.22 2.99 -6.71
N ARG A 20 7.22 3.80 -6.37
CA ARG A 20 8.59 3.37 -6.07
C ARG A 20 9.00 3.90 -4.70
N LEU A 21 9.57 3.04 -3.88
CA LEU A 21 10.28 3.39 -2.65
C LEU A 21 11.76 3.09 -2.84
N VAL A 22 12.62 4.03 -2.42
CA VAL A 22 14.07 3.82 -2.32
C VAL A 22 14.42 3.83 -0.83
N LEU A 23 14.94 2.72 -0.33
CA LEU A 23 15.34 2.58 1.07
C LEU A 23 16.72 3.21 1.31
N GLU A 24 17.07 3.40 2.57
CA GLU A 24 18.34 4.04 2.98
C GLU A 24 19.57 3.25 2.53
N ASP A 25 19.45 1.93 2.40
CA ASP A 25 20.49 1.04 1.86
C ASP A 25 20.59 1.07 0.32
N GLY A 26 19.73 1.84 -0.34
CA GLY A 26 19.64 1.94 -1.80
C GLY A 26 18.76 0.87 -2.45
N GLU A 27 18.14 -0.04 -1.68
CA GLU A 27 17.19 -1.00 -2.24
C GLU A 27 16.00 -0.26 -2.86
N VAL A 28 15.66 -0.62 -4.10
CA VAL A 28 14.51 -0.08 -4.82
C VAL A 28 13.38 -1.09 -4.85
N ARG A 29 12.21 -0.69 -4.34
CA ARG A 29 10.98 -1.49 -4.39
C ARG A 29 9.91 -0.76 -5.19
N GLU A 30 9.24 -1.48 -6.08
CA GLU A 30 8.14 -0.93 -6.88
C GLU A 30 6.86 -1.69 -6.60
N PHE A 31 5.79 -0.95 -6.31
CA PHE A 31 4.53 -1.49 -5.84
C PHE A 31 3.43 -1.16 -6.82
N GLU A 32 2.53 -2.11 -7.05
CA GLU A 32 1.24 -1.83 -7.64
C GLU A 32 0.25 -1.46 -6.53
N VAL A 33 -0.48 -0.36 -6.70
CA VAL A 33 -1.47 0.10 -5.73
C VAL A 33 -2.80 -0.59 -5.99
N CYS A 34 -3.27 -1.39 -5.03
CA CYS A 34 -4.47 -2.22 -5.19
C CYS A 34 -5.50 -1.92 -4.11
N PHE A 35 -6.79 -1.95 -4.46
CA PHE A 35 -7.87 -2.04 -3.47
C PHE A 35 -8.39 -3.47 -3.44
N LYS A 36 -8.23 -4.15 -2.31
CA LYS A 36 -8.59 -5.56 -2.15
C LYS A 36 -8.84 -5.91 -0.69
N THR A 37 -9.40 -7.09 -0.48
CA THR A 37 -9.56 -7.71 0.84
C THR A 37 -8.47 -8.75 1.03
N VAL A 38 -7.70 -8.63 2.12
CA VAL A 38 -6.62 -9.57 2.48
C VAL A 38 -6.89 -10.13 3.87
N GLN A 39 -6.84 -11.45 4.00
CA GLN A 39 -6.82 -12.11 5.30
C GLN A 39 -5.40 -12.02 5.89
N ARG A 40 -5.30 -11.52 7.11
CA ARG A 40 -4.06 -11.42 7.89
C ARG A 40 -4.21 -12.25 9.14
N THR A 41 -3.34 -13.24 9.30
CA THR A 41 -3.43 -14.27 10.34
C THR A 41 -2.80 -13.84 11.69
N THR A 42 -2.29 -12.61 11.82
CA THR A 42 -1.60 -12.19 13.07
C THR A 42 -1.51 -10.67 13.20
N ILE A 43 -2.63 -9.97 13.31
CA ILE A 43 -2.59 -8.55 13.71
C ILE A 43 -2.57 -8.49 15.25
N LYS A 44 -1.61 -7.74 15.81
CA LYS A 44 -1.55 -7.51 17.26
C LYS A 44 -2.78 -6.74 17.71
N THR A 45 -3.41 -7.22 18.76
CA THR A 45 -4.51 -6.53 19.41
C THR A 45 -3.99 -5.35 20.24
N LEU A 46 -4.91 -4.51 20.73
CA LEU A 46 -4.54 -3.38 21.58
C LEU A 46 -3.90 -3.89 22.88
N ARG A 47 -2.86 -3.20 23.37
CA ARG A 47 -2.15 -3.60 24.60
C ARG A 47 -3.15 -3.83 25.75
N GLY A 48 -3.10 -5.03 26.32
CA GLY A 48 -3.98 -5.46 27.43
C GLY A 48 -5.25 -6.21 26.98
N PHE A 49 -5.41 -6.49 25.68
CA PHE A 49 -6.48 -7.34 25.15
C PHE A 49 -5.97 -8.76 24.93
N GLU A 50 -6.85 -9.74 25.16
CA GLU A 50 -6.60 -11.15 24.88
C GLU A 50 -7.54 -11.65 23.76
N PRO A 51 -7.05 -12.42 22.78
CA PRO A 51 -5.65 -12.84 22.60
C PRO A 51 -4.74 -11.69 22.13
N ASP A 52 -3.43 -11.82 22.37
CA ASP A 52 -2.39 -10.86 21.91
C ASP A 52 -2.40 -10.59 20.39
N SER A 53 -2.94 -11.53 19.60
CA SER A 53 -3.09 -11.40 18.16
C SER A 53 -4.36 -12.06 17.66
N VAL A 54 -4.92 -11.53 16.58
CA VAL A 54 -6.16 -12.03 15.98
C VAL A 54 -6.07 -12.04 14.46
N ASP A 55 -6.78 -13.01 13.86
CA ASP A 55 -6.99 -13.08 12.43
C ASP A 55 -8.01 -12.02 12.01
N VAL A 56 -7.68 -11.24 11.00
CA VAL A 56 -8.57 -10.20 10.47
C VAL A 56 -8.65 -10.24 8.96
N SER A 57 -9.81 -9.83 8.44
CA SER A 57 -10.00 -9.57 7.02
C SER A 57 -9.98 -8.05 6.81
N ILE A 58 -8.96 -7.54 6.14
CA ILE A 58 -8.77 -6.10 5.92
C ILE A 58 -9.11 -5.79 4.48
N THR A 59 -10.14 -4.96 4.28
CA THR A 59 -10.47 -4.35 2.99
C THR A 59 -9.89 -2.95 2.94
N GLY A 60 -8.99 -2.69 2.00
CA GLY A 60 -8.30 -1.41 1.93
C GLY A 60 -7.30 -1.31 0.79
N ILE A 61 -6.44 -0.29 0.88
CA ILE A 61 -5.36 -0.04 -0.07
C ILE A 61 -4.13 -0.84 0.33
N PHE A 62 -3.60 -1.61 -0.62
CA PHE A 62 -2.39 -2.40 -0.47
C PHE A 62 -1.37 -2.04 -1.53
N PHE A 63 -0.10 -2.05 -1.14
CA PHE A 63 1.06 -1.92 -2.01
C PHE A 63 1.55 -3.32 -2.35
N CYS A 64 1.15 -3.83 -3.52
CA CYS A 64 1.46 -5.18 -3.95
C CYS A 64 2.89 -5.26 -4.51
N TRP A 65 3.73 -6.10 -3.91
CA TRP A 65 5.13 -6.29 -4.29
C TRP A 65 5.53 -7.76 -4.29
N LYS A 66 5.93 -8.26 -5.47
CA LYS A 66 6.39 -9.65 -5.65
C LYS A 66 5.42 -10.70 -5.08
N GLY A 67 4.12 -10.50 -5.31
CA GLY A 67 3.05 -11.38 -4.80
C GLY A 67 2.67 -11.16 -3.33
N ASN A 68 3.34 -10.25 -2.62
CA ASN A 68 3.00 -9.87 -1.26
C ASN A 68 2.08 -8.65 -1.28
N ASP A 69 1.06 -8.67 -0.43
CA ASP A 69 0.23 -7.50 -0.15
C ASP A 69 0.80 -6.79 1.07
N LEU A 70 1.14 -5.51 0.94
CA LEU A 70 1.76 -4.74 2.02
C LEU A 70 0.89 -3.54 2.39
N LEU A 71 0.83 -3.25 3.69
CA LEU A 71 0.31 -1.99 4.20
C LEU A 71 1.50 -1.05 4.40
N PRO A 72 1.32 0.27 4.22
CA PRO A 72 2.40 1.21 4.47
C PRO A 72 2.80 1.14 5.94
N CYS A 73 4.11 1.04 6.21
CA CYS A 73 4.63 1.10 7.56
C CYS A 73 4.93 2.56 7.94
N VAL A 74 5.02 2.78 9.25
CA VAL A 74 5.44 4.04 9.84
C VAL A 74 6.76 3.77 10.55
N ASP A 75 7.75 4.62 10.33
CA ASP A 75 9.06 4.49 10.97
C ASP A 75 9.07 5.03 12.41
N GLU A 76 10.24 4.96 13.05
CA GLU A 76 10.45 5.43 14.43
C GLU A 76 10.19 6.93 14.64
N ASN A 77 10.24 7.72 13.56
CA ASN A 77 9.97 9.16 13.58
C ASN A 77 8.51 9.48 13.27
N GLY A 78 7.66 8.47 13.06
CA GLY A 78 6.26 8.66 12.71
C GLY A 78 6.03 8.94 11.22
N VAL A 79 7.05 8.79 10.36
CA VAL A 79 6.93 9.05 8.92
C VAL A 79 6.44 7.81 8.20
N SER A 80 5.38 7.96 7.40
CA SER A 80 4.84 6.88 6.59
C SER A 80 5.75 6.56 5.40
N ASP A 81 5.89 5.29 5.03
CA ASP A 81 6.57 4.88 3.80
C ASP A 81 6.03 5.62 2.58
N VAL A 82 4.72 5.91 2.57
CA VAL A 82 4.02 6.60 1.47
C VAL A 82 4.64 7.98 1.20
N GLU A 83 5.05 8.69 2.24
CA GLU A 83 5.67 10.03 2.13
C GLU A 83 7.06 9.98 1.50
N LYS A 84 7.67 8.79 1.43
CA LYS A 84 8.98 8.54 0.80
C LYS A 84 8.82 7.97 -0.61
N MET A 85 7.62 7.56 -1.00
CA MET A 85 7.34 6.97 -2.31
C MET A 85 7.24 8.02 -3.41
N GLU A 86 7.38 7.56 -4.66
CA GLU A 86 7.15 8.35 -5.86
C GLU A 86 6.24 7.59 -6.83
N VAL A 87 5.24 8.26 -7.41
CA VAL A 87 4.43 7.69 -8.50
C VAL A 87 5.26 7.66 -9.77
N ILE A 88 5.61 6.46 -10.23
CA ILE A 88 6.44 6.26 -11.44
C ILE A 88 5.64 5.88 -12.68
N LYS A 89 4.42 5.37 -12.50
CA LYS A 89 3.48 5.12 -13.59
C LYS A 89 2.06 5.35 -13.08
N ARG A 90 1.31 6.18 -13.80
CA ARG A 90 -0.12 6.32 -13.57
C ARG A 90 -0.89 5.26 -14.33
N MET A 91 -1.94 4.72 -13.73
CA MET A 91 -2.89 3.89 -14.47
C MET A 91 -3.53 4.73 -15.57
N SER A 92 -3.45 4.27 -16.82
CA SER A 92 -4.17 4.91 -17.90
C SER A 92 -5.66 4.59 -17.81
N GLY A 93 -6.52 5.49 -18.29
CA GLY A 93 -7.98 5.25 -18.31
C GLY A 93 -8.38 3.98 -19.09
N ARG A 94 -7.54 3.54 -20.04
CA ARG A 94 -7.72 2.30 -20.80
C ARG A 94 -7.43 1.04 -19.97
N GLU A 95 -6.39 1.08 -19.13
CA GLU A 95 -6.07 0.00 -18.18
C GLU A 95 -7.09 -0.06 -17.03
N ALA A 96 -7.63 1.09 -16.60
CA ALA A 96 -8.71 1.13 -15.62
C ALA A 96 -9.98 0.46 -16.16
N ALA A 97 -10.35 0.73 -17.42
CA ALA A 97 -11.51 0.12 -18.06
C ALA A 97 -11.35 -1.40 -18.22
N SER A 98 -10.17 -1.90 -18.60
CA SER A 98 -9.97 -3.35 -18.79
C SER A 98 -10.07 -4.15 -17.49
N ARG A 99 -9.81 -3.55 -16.33
CA ARG A 99 -9.95 -4.20 -15.01
C ARG A 99 -11.37 -4.20 -14.45
N LEU A 100 -12.28 -3.40 -15.02
CA LEU A 100 -13.70 -3.38 -14.63
C LEU A 100 -14.52 -4.47 -15.32
N PHE A 101 -14.02 -5.02 -16.43
CA PHE A 101 -14.73 -6.00 -17.27
C PHE A 101 -14.09 -7.40 -17.25
N ASN A 102 -13.21 -7.67 -16.29
CA ASN A 102 -12.61 -8.99 -16.04
C ASN A 102 -13.04 -9.53 -14.67
#